data_AF-A0A9D7B713-F1
#
_entry.id   AF-A0A9D7B713-F1
#
_cell.length_a   1.000
_cell.length_b   1.000
_cell.length_c   1.000
_cell.angle_alpha   90.00
_cell.angle_beta   90.00
_cell.angle_gamma   90.00
#
_symmetry.space_group_name_H-M   'P 1'
#
loop_
_entity.id
_entity.type
_entity.pdbx_description
1 polymer ?
#
loop_
_entity_poly.entity_id
_entity_poly.type
_entity_poly.pdbx_seq_one_letter_code
_entity_poly.pdbx_strand_id
1 'polypeptide(L)'
;MTYFRRVPIRYRTVIITAAVLATLFLFQAYMHHFVYKDLKDMGEFRWWREAPVPYLNFFFWALLCPLVYIIFQRWPFTAKPAWKVLLAHVGLGFLIAAFHEVVTSSIYYGILQSLGEFDFSDPKYRDWAYHALLPAIFTRTMEYWVLMGVLVALDSARLRRVEHEQLLRVKNELQATQLSALKKQLQPHFLFNTLNTVSALMEEHIGDARKVLSRLGQLLRITLDQSRADNVALEQEIDYVRNYLDIESIRFRDRLLVRYDVPPDLMKAQVPGLVLQPLVENAIKHGTDSAHERVEITVRAQRVDGRLALIVTDNGKGCRDVHKAMSNGGIGLRNVRERMRLLYGDAGNLTIASPEGIGFTATVNLPLELNTN
;
A
#
# COMPACT_ATOMS: atom_id res chain seq x y z
N MET A 1 -6.02 -33.73 -1.54
CA MET A 1 -6.03 -33.05 -2.86
C MET A 1 -4.76 -32.24 -3.02
N THR A 2 -3.96 -32.34 -4.06
CA THR A 2 -3.80 -33.29 -5.18
C THR A 2 -2.33 -33.08 -5.55
N TYR A 3 -1.50 -34.13 -5.57
CA TYR A 3 -0.04 -34.06 -5.82
C TYR A 3 0.33 -33.06 -6.94
N PHE A 4 -0.46 -33.04 -8.01
CA PHE A 4 -0.35 -32.16 -9.17
C PHE A 4 -0.68 -30.67 -8.96
N ARG A 5 -1.30 -30.27 -7.84
CA ARG A 5 -1.58 -28.86 -7.49
C ARG A 5 -0.42 -28.17 -6.75
N ARG A 6 0.65 -28.90 -6.44
CA ARG A 6 1.78 -28.34 -5.69
C ARG A 6 2.67 -27.42 -6.53
N VAL A 7 2.76 -27.65 -7.84
CA VAL A 7 3.56 -26.84 -8.76
C VAL A 7 3.03 -25.39 -8.86
N PRO A 8 3.91 -24.40 -9.16
CA PRO A 8 3.54 -22.98 -9.18
C PRO A 8 2.68 -22.61 -10.39
N ILE A 9 2.52 -23.53 -11.34
CA ILE A 9 1.72 -23.39 -12.56
C ILE A 9 0.61 -24.45 -12.62
N ARG A 10 -0.41 -24.22 -13.44
CA ARG A 10 -1.49 -25.19 -13.63
C ARG A 10 -0.93 -26.48 -14.23
N TYR A 11 -1.27 -27.64 -13.66
CA TYR A 11 -0.75 -28.92 -14.14
C TYR A 11 -1.07 -29.23 -15.61
N ARG A 12 -2.21 -28.72 -16.12
CA ARG A 12 -2.53 -28.79 -17.56
C ARG A 12 -1.44 -28.16 -18.42
N THR A 13 -0.84 -27.06 -17.97
CA THR A 13 0.29 -26.42 -18.64
C THR A 13 1.51 -27.33 -18.65
N VAL A 14 1.83 -28.02 -17.56
CA VAL A 14 2.94 -28.98 -17.49
C VAL A 14 2.76 -30.11 -18.52
N ILE A 15 1.55 -30.68 -18.61
CA ILE A 15 1.22 -31.74 -19.59
C ILE A 15 1.35 -31.22 -21.03
N ILE A 16 0.79 -30.05 -21.32
CA ILE A 16 0.85 -29.45 -22.66
C ILE A 16 2.31 -29.17 -23.04
N THR A 17 3.11 -28.61 -22.14
CA THR A 17 4.54 -28.36 -22.37
C THR A 17 5.29 -29.67 -22.62
N ALA A 18 5.00 -30.73 -21.87
CA ALA A 18 5.61 -32.04 -22.10
C ALA A 18 5.26 -32.61 -23.48
N ALA A 19 4.00 -32.50 -23.91
CA ALA A 19 3.58 -32.92 -25.24
C ALA A 19 4.28 -32.12 -26.35
N VAL A 20 4.37 -30.80 -26.20
CA VAL A 20 5.07 -29.92 -27.17
C VAL A 20 6.56 -30.27 -27.25
N LEU A 21 7.24 -30.42 -26.12
CA LEU A 21 8.66 -30.81 -26.09
C LEU A 21 8.87 -32.20 -26.69
N ALA A 22 7.99 -33.16 -26.39
CA ALA A 22 8.07 -34.49 -26.99
C ALA A 22 7.97 -34.46 -28.51
N THR A 23 7.01 -33.70 -29.05
CA THR A 23 6.86 -33.51 -30.51
C THR A 23 8.09 -32.84 -31.12
N LEU A 24 8.63 -31.81 -30.46
CA LEU A 24 9.83 -31.10 -30.95
C LEU A 24 11.05 -32.03 -30.99
N PHE A 25 11.27 -32.85 -29.96
CA PHE A 25 12.37 -33.80 -29.93
C PHE A 25 12.18 -34.96 -30.92
N LEU A 26 10.93 -35.40 -31.16
CA LEU A 26 10.63 -36.35 -32.23
C LEU A 26 10.98 -35.76 -33.60
N PHE A 27 10.61 -34.50 -33.85
CA PHE A 27 10.97 -33.81 -35.08
C PHE A 27 12.48 -33.61 -35.20
N GLN A 28 13.17 -33.29 -34.10
CA GLN A 28 14.63 -33.22 -34.06
C GLN A 28 15.28 -34.57 -34.41
N ALA A 29 14.76 -35.68 -33.90
CA ALA A 29 15.23 -37.02 -34.25
C ALA A 29 15.03 -37.32 -35.74
N TYR A 30 13.87 -36.97 -36.29
CA TYR A 30 13.60 -37.06 -37.72
C TYR A 30 14.57 -36.21 -38.55
N MET A 31 14.81 -34.95 -38.17
CA MET A 31 15.75 -34.08 -38.87
C MET A 31 17.18 -34.60 -38.80
N HIS A 32 17.60 -35.14 -37.66
CA HIS A 32 18.90 -35.80 -37.54
C HIS A 32 18.99 -37.00 -38.48
N HIS A 33 17.97 -37.86 -38.49
CA HIS A 33 17.93 -38.99 -39.41
C HIS A 33 17.99 -38.53 -40.87
N PHE A 34 17.17 -37.55 -41.27
CA PHE A 34 17.12 -37.03 -42.62
C PHE A 34 18.48 -36.49 -43.10
N VAL A 35 19.22 -35.79 -42.24
CA VAL A 35 20.53 -35.22 -42.57
C VAL A 35 21.62 -36.30 -42.69
N TYR A 36 21.56 -37.34 -41.86
CA TYR A 36 22.63 -38.33 -41.76
C TYR A 36 22.31 -39.66 -42.44
N LYS A 37 21.13 -39.81 -43.07
CA LYS A 37 20.66 -41.06 -43.65
C LYS A 37 21.68 -41.66 -44.61
N ASP A 38 22.10 -40.87 -45.60
CA ASP A 38 23.01 -41.34 -46.65
C ASP A 38 24.45 -41.49 -46.14
N LEU A 39 24.87 -40.65 -45.18
CA LEU A 39 26.23 -40.66 -44.65
C LEU A 39 26.51 -41.86 -43.74
N LYS A 40 25.51 -42.30 -42.98
CA LYS A 40 25.63 -43.37 -41.97
C LYS A 40 24.91 -44.65 -42.37
N ASP A 41 24.49 -44.76 -43.63
CA ASP A 41 23.73 -45.89 -44.17
C ASP A 41 22.52 -46.24 -43.26
N MET A 42 21.78 -45.21 -42.84
CA MET A 42 20.59 -45.41 -42.02
C MET A 42 19.44 -45.88 -42.92
N GLY A 43 18.70 -46.90 -42.48
CA GLY A 43 17.48 -47.35 -43.16
C GLY A 43 16.37 -46.30 -43.17
N GLU A 44 15.11 -46.70 -43.36
CA GLU A 44 13.98 -45.76 -43.28
C GLU A 44 13.70 -45.28 -41.85
N PHE A 45 13.20 -44.05 -41.70
CA PHE A 45 12.78 -43.53 -40.39
C PHE A 45 11.51 -44.23 -39.90
N ARG A 46 11.62 -44.99 -38.81
CA ARG A 46 10.52 -45.78 -38.27
C ARG A 46 9.80 -44.99 -37.19
N TRP A 47 8.83 -44.16 -37.60
CA TRP A 47 8.06 -43.28 -36.72
C TRP A 47 7.55 -43.96 -35.45
N TRP A 48 7.02 -45.17 -35.57
CA TRP A 48 6.45 -45.90 -34.44
C TRP A 48 7.50 -46.37 -33.43
N ARG A 49 8.76 -46.55 -33.86
CA ARG A 49 9.90 -46.94 -32.99
C ARG A 49 10.52 -45.72 -32.29
N GLU A 50 10.55 -44.58 -32.98
CA GLU A 50 11.21 -43.36 -32.52
C GLU A 50 10.27 -42.45 -31.69
N ALA A 51 8.96 -42.43 -31.99
CA ALA A 51 7.99 -41.60 -31.28
C ALA A 51 7.85 -41.92 -29.77
N PRO A 52 7.86 -43.18 -29.31
CA PRO A 52 7.72 -43.47 -27.88
C PRO A 52 8.82 -42.85 -27.02
N VAL A 53 10.05 -42.70 -27.54
CA VAL A 53 11.22 -42.27 -26.77
C VAL A 53 11.04 -40.87 -26.16
N PRO A 54 10.83 -39.79 -26.94
CA PRO A 54 10.66 -38.45 -26.37
C PRO A 54 9.34 -38.32 -25.59
N TYR A 55 8.27 -38.99 -25.99
CA TYR A 55 6.98 -38.94 -25.28
C TYR A 55 7.11 -39.55 -23.89
N LEU A 56 7.64 -40.76 -23.78
CA LEU A 56 7.86 -41.43 -22.50
C LEU A 56 8.74 -40.58 -21.58
N ASN A 57 9.82 -39.98 -22.12
CA ASN A 57 10.69 -39.09 -21.38
C ASN A 57 9.95 -37.88 -20.77
N PHE A 58 9.33 -37.04 -21.61
CA PHE A 58 8.75 -35.77 -21.15
C PHE A 58 7.49 -35.98 -20.31
N PHE A 59 6.68 -37.01 -20.58
CA PHE A 59 5.53 -37.32 -19.73
C PHE A 59 5.96 -37.87 -18.38
N PHE A 60 7.05 -38.63 -18.29
CA PHE A 60 7.58 -39.06 -17.00
C PHE A 60 8.18 -37.88 -16.22
N TRP A 61 8.84 -36.93 -16.89
CA TRP A 61 9.22 -35.66 -16.24
C TRP A 61 8.02 -34.83 -15.79
N ALA A 62 6.92 -34.78 -16.55
CA ALA A 62 5.68 -34.13 -16.13
C ALA A 62 5.11 -34.77 -14.86
N LEU A 63 5.17 -36.10 -14.75
CA LEU A 63 4.78 -36.85 -13.57
C LEU A 63 5.69 -36.58 -12.35
N LEU A 64 7.00 -36.46 -12.57
CA LEU A 64 7.99 -36.16 -11.52
C LEU A 64 8.07 -34.68 -11.15
N CYS A 65 7.57 -33.77 -11.99
CA CYS A 65 7.66 -32.32 -11.79
C CYS A 65 7.13 -31.86 -10.41
N PRO A 66 5.98 -32.34 -9.89
CA PRO A 66 5.55 -32.00 -8.54
C PRO A 66 6.48 -32.52 -7.44
N LEU A 67 7.10 -33.69 -7.60
CA LEU A 67 8.13 -34.20 -6.68
C LEU A 67 9.37 -33.30 -6.68
N VAL A 68 9.87 -32.93 -7.86
CA VAL A 68 11.00 -32.00 -8.00
C VAL A 68 10.69 -30.66 -7.33
N TYR A 69 9.47 -30.16 -7.49
CA TYR A 69 9.03 -28.93 -6.84
C TYR A 69 8.90 -29.07 -5.30
N ILE A 70 8.42 -30.21 -4.79
CA ILE A 70 8.38 -30.49 -3.34
C ILE A 70 9.79 -30.46 -2.76
N ILE A 71 10.75 -31.05 -3.45
CA ILE A 71 12.16 -31.07 -3.03
C ILE A 71 12.71 -29.65 -2.98
N PHE A 72 12.46 -28.85 -4.02
CA PHE A 72 12.83 -27.43 -4.05
C PHE A 72 12.23 -26.65 -2.86
N GLN A 73 10.94 -26.87 -2.55
CA GLN A 73 10.29 -26.22 -1.40
C GLN A 73 10.85 -26.70 -0.05
N ARG A 74 11.31 -27.96 0.03
CA ARG A 74 11.91 -28.53 1.25
C ARG A 74 13.33 -28.03 1.50
N TRP A 75 14.08 -27.80 0.43
CA TRP A 75 15.45 -27.31 0.44
C TRP A 75 15.63 -26.18 -0.57
N PRO A 76 15.10 -24.97 -0.28
CA PRO A 76 15.22 -23.85 -1.21
C PRO A 76 16.67 -23.37 -1.29
N PHE A 77 17.11 -22.90 -2.47
CA PHE A 77 18.47 -22.38 -2.67
C PHE A 77 18.79 -21.11 -1.84
N THR A 78 17.79 -20.50 -1.21
CA THR A 78 17.95 -19.41 -0.24
C THR A 78 18.30 -19.88 1.17
N ALA A 79 18.10 -21.17 1.48
CA ALA A 79 18.38 -21.71 2.81
C ALA A 79 19.90 -21.79 3.07
N LYS A 80 20.29 -21.50 4.32
CA LYS A 80 21.67 -21.60 4.78
C LYS A 80 21.86 -22.86 5.64
N PRO A 81 22.99 -23.58 5.49
CA PRO A 81 24.09 -23.32 4.57
C PRO A 81 23.83 -23.83 3.14
N ALA A 82 24.15 -23.00 2.13
CA ALA A 82 23.84 -23.27 0.73
C ALA A 82 24.49 -24.54 0.17
N TRP A 83 25.69 -24.91 0.66
CA TRP A 83 26.38 -26.12 0.20
C TRP A 83 25.63 -27.41 0.57
N LYS A 84 24.92 -27.44 1.71
CA LYS A 84 24.10 -28.61 2.09
C LYS A 84 22.89 -28.77 1.17
N VAL A 85 22.29 -27.65 0.78
CA VAL A 85 21.19 -27.63 -0.19
C VAL A 85 21.67 -28.10 -1.56
N LEU A 86 22.83 -27.60 -2.01
CA LEU A 86 23.42 -28.02 -3.27
C LEU A 86 23.73 -29.53 -3.28
N LEU A 87 24.36 -30.06 -2.23
CA LEU A 87 24.62 -31.50 -2.11
C LEU A 87 23.33 -32.33 -2.12
N ALA A 88 22.27 -31.86 -1.46
CA ALA A 88 20.98 -32.53 -1.46
C ALA A 88 20.39 -32.60 -2.88
N HIS A 89 20.44 -31.50 -3.64
CA HIS A 89 19.97 -31.46 -5.02
C HIS A 89 20.82 -32.28 -5.98
N VAL A 90 22.15 -32.30 -5.80
CA VAL A 90 23.04 -33.15 -6.59
C VAL A 90 22.73 -34.63 -6.35
N GLY A 91 22.67 -35.06 -5.08
CA GLY A 91 22.41 -36.46 -4.72
C GLY A 91 21.01 -36.92 -5.12
N LEU A 92 19.98 -36.16 -4.73
CA LEU A 92 18.59 -36.51 -5.02
C LEU A 92 18.24 -36.34 -6.51
N GLY A 93 18.83 -35.34 -7.17
CA GLY A 93 18.68 -35.14 -8.61
C GLY A 93 19.24 -36.32 -9.40
N PHE A 94 20.43 -36.80 -9.04
CA PHE A 94 21.02 -38.01 -9.64
C PHE A 94 20.16 -39.26 -9.39
N LEU A 95 19.65 -39.45 -8.17
CA LEU A 95 18.76 -40.59 -7.85
C LEU A 95 17.45 -40.55 -8.64
N ILE A 96 16.83 -39.37 -8.77
CA ILE A 96 15.60 -39.19 -9.55
C ILE A 96 15.88 -39.41 -11.03
N ALA A 97 16.99 -38.91 -11.54
CA ALA A 97 17.42 -39.10 -12.93
C ALA A 97 17.71 -40.58 -13.25
N ALA A 98 18.37 -41.30 -12.33
CA ALA A 98 18.60 -42.73 -12.46
C ALA A 98 17.29 -43.52 -12.43
N PHE A 99 16.40 -43.19 -11.49
CA PHE A 99 15.07 -43.81 -11.43
C PHE A 99 14.25 -43.54 -12.70
N HIS A 100 14.25 -42.30 -13.18
CA HIS A 100 13.63 -41.92 -14.44
C HIS A 100 14.16 -42.79 -15.58
N GLU A 101 15.48 -42.81 -15.77
CA GLU A 101 16.10 -43.54 -16.88
C GLU A 101 15.80 -45.04 -16.83
N VAL A 102 15.96 -45.67 -15.67
CA VAL A 102 15.68 -47.10 -15.52
C VAL A 102 14.22 -47.41 -15.85
N VAL A 103 13.27 -46.61 -15.36
CA VAL A 103 11.84 -46.84 -15.61
C VAL A 103 11.51 -46.62 -17.08
N THR A 104 11.95 -45.51 -17.67
CA THR A 104 11.63 -45.21 -19.07
C THR A 104 12.27 -46.22 -20.03
N SER A 105 13.52 -46.60 -19.79
CA SER A 105 14.21 -47.58 -20.63
C SER A 105 13.67 -49.00 -20.44
N SER A 106 13.25 -49.39 -19.23
CA SER A 106 12.57 -50.67 -19.00
C SER A 106 11.25 -50.77 -19.77
N ILE A 107 10.44 -49.70 -19.77
CA ILE A 107 9.18 -49.67 -20.53
C ILE A 107 9.48 -49.71 -22.04
N TYR A 108 10.42 -48.89 -22.51
CA TYR A 108 10.74 -48.81 -23.94
C TYR A 108 11.30 -50.12 -24.49
N TYR A 109 12.31 -50.70 -23.84
CA TYR A 109 12.89 -51.96 -24.29
C TYR A 109 11.94 -53.15 -24.09
N GLY A 110 11.08 -53.12 -23.07
CA GLY A 110 10.01 -54.12 -22.91
C GLY A 110 9.01 -54.11 -24.07
N ILE A 111 8.64 -52.92 -24.55
CA ILE A 111 7.81 -52.77 -25.76
C ILE A 111 8.56 -53.34 -26.97
N LEU A 112 9.82 -52.97 -27.20
CA LEU A 112 10.58 -53.46 -28.33
C LEU A 112 10.79 -54.98 -28.30
N GLN A 113 11.00 -55.56 -27.12
CA GLN A 113 11.12 -57.00 -26.95
C GLN A 113 9.82 -57.73 -27.26
N SER A 114 8.67 -57.20 -26.83
CA SER A 114 7.36 -57.77 -27.15
C SER A 114 7.04 -57.75 -28.65
N LEU A 115 7.65 -56.82 -29.38
CA LEU A 115 7.50 -56.67 -30.84
C LEU A 115 8.57 -57.44 -31.63
N GLY A 116 9.49 -58.14 -30.94
CA GLY A 116 10.59 -58.88 -31.57
C GLY A 116 11.69 -58.00 -32.17
N GLU A 117 11.76 -56.72 -31.82
CA GLU A 117 12.73 -55.76 -32.35
C GLU A 117 14.01 -55.63 -31.54
N PHE A 118 13.99 -56.20 -30.33
CA PHE A 118 15.08 -56.13 -29.37
C PHE A 118 15.08 -57.40 -28.53
N ASP A 119 16.20 -58.12 -28.51
CA ASP A 119 16.32 -59.33 -27.69
C ASP A 119 17.36 -59.14 -26.59
N PHE A 120 16.91 -59.07 -25.33
CA PHE A 120 17.80 -58.98 -24.18
C PHE A 120 18.63 -60.25 -23.94
N SER A 121 18.24 -61.38 -24.55
CA SER A 121 18.99 -62.63 -24.49
C SER A 121 20.26 -62.57 -25.33
N ASP A 122 20.26 -61.75 -26.38
CA ASP A 122 21.42 -61.50 -27.23
C ASP A 122 22.43 -60.58 -26.49
N PRO A 123 23.67 -61.04 -26.27
CA PRO A 123 24.71 -60.25 -25.62
C PRO A 123 24.94 -58.89 -26.27
N LYS A 124 24.81 -58.77 -27.60
CA LYS A 124 25.04 -57.52 -28.33
C LYS A 124 24.08 -56.42 -27.88
N TYR A 125 22.79 -56.73 -27.80
CA TYR A 125 21.76 -55.77 -27.40
C TYR A 125 21.84 -55.45 -25.91
N ARG A 126 22.13 -56.46 -25.08
CA ARG A 126 22.30 -56.30 -23.64
C ARG A 126 23.49 -55.41 -23.28
N ASP A 127 24.66 -55.66 -23.88
CA ASP A 127 25.87 -54.89 -23.61
C ASP A 127 25.71 -53.45 -24.09
N TRP A 128 25.08 -53.24 -25.25
CA TRP A 128 24.74 -51.89 -25.72
C TRP A 128 23.84 -51.13 -24.73
N ALA A 129 22.78 -51.78 -24.22
CA ALA A 129 21.87 -51.17 -23.25
C ALA A 129 22.60 -50.78 -21.95
N TYR A 130 23.50 -51.63 -21.45
CA TYR A 130 24.29 -51.31 -20.26
C TYR A 130 25.29 -50.18 -20.49
N HIS A 131 25.96 -50.14 -21.64
CA HIS A 131 26.86 -49.04 -21.98
C HIS A 131 26.13 -47.71 -22.17
N ALA A 132 24.90 -47.72 -22.69
CA ALA A 132 24.08 -46.53 -22.88
C ALA A 132 23.54 -45.95 -21.55
N LEU A 133 23.44 -46.78 -20.50
CA LEU A 133 22.78 -46.42 -19.24
C LEU A 133 23.42 -45.21 -18.56
N LEU A 134 24.75 -45.22 -18.36
CA LEU A 134 25.41 -44.15 -17.62
C LEU A 134 25.32 -42.78 -18.35
N PRO A 135 25.62 -42.68 -19.66
CA PRO A 135 25.37 -41.44 -20.41
C PRO A 135 23.91 -40.98 -20.38
N ALA A 136 22.96 -41.91 -20.42
CA ALA A 136 21.54 -41.59 -20.35
C ALA A 136 21.15 -41.01 -18.97
N ILE A 137 21.62 -41.60 -17.86
CA ILE A 137 21.43 -41.06 -16.50
C ILE A 137 22.03 -39.66 -16.38
N PHE A 138 23.21 -39.41 -16.96
CA PHE A 138 23.79 -38.06 -16.98
C PHE A 138 22.90 -37.07 -17.76
N THR A 139 22.34 -37.49 -18.89
CA THR A 139 21.40 -36.68 -19.67
C THR A 139 20.14 -36.36 -18.86
N ARG A 140 19.56 -37.35 -18.17
CA ARG A 140 18.42 -37.14 -17.24
C ARG A 140 18.77 -36.20 -16.08
N THR A 141 20.01 -36.26 -15.59
CA THR A 141 20.48 -35.35 -14.54
C THR A 141 20.56 -33.92 -15.04
N MET A 142 20.95 -33.69 -16.30
CA MET A 142 20.90 -32.35 -16.91
C MET A 142 19.46 -31.86 -17.06
N GLU A 143 18.54 -32.72 -17.51
CA GLU A 143 17.11 -32.39 -17.61
C GLU A 143 16.51 -32.01 -16.24
N TYR A 144 16.90 -32.71 -15.17
CA TYR A 144 16.53 -32.34 -13.80
C TYR A 144 16.95 -30.91 -13.45
N TRP A 145 18.20 -30.53 -13.76
CA TRP A 145 18.69 -29.18 -13.48
C TRP A 145 18.01 -28.10 -14.31
N VAL A 146 17.68 -28.39 -15.57
CA VAL A 146 16.88 -27.49 -16.41
C VAL A 146 15.47 -27.31 -15.81
N LEU A 147 14.80 -28.41 -15.45
CA LEU A 147 13.49 -28.35 -14.80
C LEU A 147 13.55 -27.58 -13.48
N MET A 148 14.59 -27.81 -12.66
CA MET A 148 14.83 -27.07 -11.43
C MET A 148 14.99 -25.57 -11.69
N GLY A 149 15.82 -25.18 -12.66
CA GLY A 149 16.02 -23.78 -13.03
C GLY A 149 14.72 -23.09 -13.45
N VAL A 150 13.90 -23.77 -14.26
CA VAL A 150 12.56 -23.27 -14.66
C VAL A 150 11.65 -23.12 -13.44
N LEU A 151 11.60 -24.10 -12.53
CA LEU A 151 10.78 -24.03 -11.32
C LEU A 151 11.21 -22.89 -10.39
N VAL A 152 12.52 -22.70 -10.19
CA VAL A 152 13.09 -21.59 -9.40
C VAL A 152 12.72 -20.24 -10.03
N ALA A 153 12.83 -20.12 -11.36
CA ALA A 153 12.49 -18.89 -12.09
C ALA A 153 10.99 -18.55 -11.97
N LEU A 154 10.12 -19.55 -12.14
CA LEU A 154 8.67 -19.37 -12.02
C LEU A 154 8.25 -18.98 -10.60
N ASP A 155 8.81 -19.65 -9.59
CA ASP A 155 8.51 -19.34 -8.18
C ASP A 155 8.99 -17.94 -7.79
N SER A 156 10.22 -17.59 -8.18
CA SER A 156 10.78 -16.25 -7.95
C SER A 156 9.97 -15.16 -8.65
N ALA A 157 9.49 -15.40 -9.88
CA ALA A 157 8.64 -14.47 -10.60
C ALA A 157 7.26 -14.32 -9.94
N ARG A 158 6.70 -15.40 -9.40
CA ARG A 158 5.44 -15.38 -8.64
C ARG A 158 5.58 -14.58 -7.36
N LEU A 159 6.64 -14.81 -6.57
CA LEU A 159 6.90 -14.07 -5.34
C LEU A 159 7.04 -12.57 -5.60
N ARG A 160 7.84 -12.17 -6.60
CA ARG A 160 7.97 -10.76 -7.00
C ARG A 160 6.64 -10.10 -7.39
N ARG A 161 5.75 -10.83 -8.07
CA ARG A 161 4.42 -10.31 -8.43
C ARG A 161 3.57 -10.07 -7.19
N VAL A 162 3.56 -11.01 -6.24
CA VAL A 162 2.81 -10.88 -4.99
C VAL A 162 3.32 -9.69 -4.16
N GLU A 163 4.64 -9.55 -4.02
CA GLU A 163 5.25 -8.42 -3.32
C GLU A 163 4.90 -7.08 -3.98
N HIS A 164 4.96 -7.01 -5.31
CA HIS A 164 4.61 -5.80 -6.06
C HIS A 164 3.13 -5.41 -5.89
N GLU A 165 2.22 -6.38 -5.95
CA GLU A 165 0.79 -6.14 -5.72
C GLU A 165 0.52 -5.64 -4.30
N GLN A 166 1.20 -6.19 -3.29
CA GLN A 166 1.08 -5.72 -1.91
C GLN A 166 1.59 -4.28 -1.76
N LEU A 167 2.73 -3.96 -2.35
CA LEU A 167 3.28 -2.60 -2.33
C LEU A 167 2.34 -1.58 -2.97
N LEU A 168 1.74 -1.92 -4.12
CA LEU A 168 0.77 -1.06 -4.79
C LEU A 168 -0.49 -0.83 -3.93
N ARG A 169 -0.98 -1.87 -3.25
CA ARG A 169 -2.14 -1.73 -2.33
C ARG A 169 -1.83 -0.76 -1.19
N VAL A 170 -0.70 -0.95 -0.50
CA VAL A 170 -0.28 -0.07 0.61
C VAL A 170 -0.13 1.37 0.14
N LYS A 171 0.45 1.59 -1.05
CA LYS A 171 0.60 2.94 -1.62
C LYS A 171 -0.76 3.59 -1.90
N ASN A 172 -1.70 2.85 -2.48
CA ASN A 172 -3.04 3.36 -2.78
C ASN A 172 -3.82 3.69 -1.48
N GLU A 173 -3.74 2.84 -0.46
CA GLU A 173 -4.35 3.10 0.84
C GLU A 173 -3.77 4.35 1.52
N LEU A 174 -2.45 4.53 1.45
CA LEU A 174 -1.79 5.74 1.94
C LEU A 174 -2.29 6.99 1.20
N GLN A 175 -2.33 6.95 -0.14
CA GLN A 175 -2.84 8.07 -0.95
C GLN A 175 -4.29 8.39 -0.66
N ALA A 176 -5.15 7.37 -0.53
CA ALA A 176 -6.56 7.55 -0.18
C ALA A 176 -6.72 8.17 1.22
N THR A 177 -5.89 7.74 2.18
CA THR A 177 -5.87 8.29 3.54
C THR A 177 -5.41 9.74 3.56
N GLN A 178 -4.33 10.07 2.85
CA GLN A 178 -3.84 11.44 2.71
C GLN A 178 -4.88 12.34 2.06
N LEU A 179 -5.56 11.87 1.00
CA LEU A 179 -6.62 12.61 0.33
C LEU A 179 -7.85 12.80 1.24
N SER A 180 -8.21 11.79 2.04
CA SER A 180 -9.27 11.91 3.05
C SER A 180 -8.92 12.92 4.14
N ALA A 181 -7.68 12.90 4.63
CA ALA A 181 -7.19 13.86 5.62
C ALA A 181 -7.22 15.29 5.07
N LEU A 182 -6.77 15.48 3.83
CA LEU A 182 -6.82 16.78 3.16
C LEU A 182 -8.28 17.26 2.98
N LYS A 183 -9.19 16.38 2.55
CA LYS A 183 -10.62 16.71 2.46
C LYS A 183 -11.23 17.14 3.80
N LYS A 184 -10.81 16.52 4.91
CA LYS A 184 -11.27 16.90 6.26
C LYS A 184 -10.77 18.28 6.68
N GLN A 185 -9.57 18.69 6.24
CA GLN A 185 -9.03 20.02 6.53
C GLN A 185 -9.84 21.14 5.85
N LEU A 186 -10.55 20.86 4.75
CA LEU A 186 -11.24 21.87 3.95
C LEU A 186 -12.64 22.27 4.45
N GLN A 187 -13.06 21.88 5.65
CA GLN A 187 -14.36 22.25 6.25
C GLN A 187 -15.54 22.37 5.25
N PRO A 188 -16.01 21.26 4.64
CA PRO A 188 -16.93 21.32 3.50
C PRO A 188 -18.20 22.13 3.76
N HIS A 189 -18.74 22.08 4.97
CA HIS A 189 -19.94 22.84 5.34
C HIS A 189 -19.72 24.36 5.33
N PHE A 190 -18.57 24.85 5.80
CA PHE A 190 -18.22 26.26 5.71
C PHE A 190 -18.15 26.68 4.24
N LEU A 191 -17.41 25.92 3.41
CA LEU A 191 -17.30 26.19 1.98
C LEU A 191 -18.65 26.28 1.26
N PHE A 192 -19.55 25.31 1.47
CA PHE A 192 -20.88 25.35 0.85
C PHE A 192 -21.69 26.56 1.31
N ASN A 193 -21.65 26.89 2.61
CA ASN A 193 -22.36 28.06 3.13
C ASN A 193 -21.80 29.37 2.56
N THR A 194 -20.47 29.51 2.50
CA THR A 194 -19.82 30.68 1.93
C THR A 194 -20.18 30.86 0.46
N LEU A 195 -20.18 29.78 -0.34
CA LEU A 195 -20.58 29.84 -1.75
C LEU A 195 -22.06 30.23 -1.92
N ASN A 196 -22.96 29.69 -1.09
CA ASN A 196 -24.37 30.09 -1.10
C ASN A 196 -24.55 31.58 -0.72
N THR A 197 -23.78 32.09 0.25
CA THR A 197 -23.77 33.52 0.59
C THR A 197 -23.27 34.35 -0.60
N VAL A 198 -22.23 33.92 -1.30
CA VAL A 198 -21.77 34.59 -2.53
C VAL A 198 -22.88 34.62 -3.58
N SER A 199 -23.55 33.50 -3.84
CA SER A 199 -24.67 33.45 -4.79
C SER A 199 -25.79 34.42 -4.43
N ALA A 200 -26.18 34.51 -3.16
CA ALA A 200 -27.21 35.47 -2.72
C ALA A 200 -26.76 36.93 -2.83
N LEU A 201 -25.47 37.23 -2.63
CA LEU A 201 -24.92 38.58 -2.74
C LEU A 201 -24.70 39.02 -4.19
N MET A 202 -24.63 38.10 -5.16
CA MET A 202 -24.40 38.43 -6.58
C MET A 202 -25.53 39.25 -7.22
N GLU A 203 -26.75 39.19 -6.67
CA GLU A 203 -27.92 39.91 -7.20
C GLU A 203 -27.96 41.38 -6.76
N GLU A 204 -27.61 41.68 -5.51
CA GLU A 204 -27.79 43.03 -4.92
C GLU A 204 -26.50 43.66 -4.36
N HIS A 205 -25.48 42.87 -4.04
CA HIS A 205 -24.29 43.30 -3.28
C HIS A 205 -22.98 42.71 -3.85
N ILE A 206 -22.75 42.90 -5.15
CA ILE A 206 -21.59 42.36 -5.89
C ILE A 206 -20.24 42.69 -5.21
N GLY A 207 -20.12 43.88 -4.63
CA GLY A 207 -18.92 44.31 -3.91
C GLY A 207 -18.57 43.40 -2.72
N ASP A 208 -19.57 43.02 -1.93
CA ASP A 208 -19.37 42.16 -0.75
C ASP A 208 -19.13 40.71 -1.16
N ALA A 209 -19.79 40.23 -2.21
CA ALA A 209 -19.52 38.93 -2.79
C ALA A 209 -18.06 38.79 -3.29
N ARG A 210 -17.49 39.84 -3.91
CA ARG A 210 -16.07 39.88 -4.30
C ARG A 210 -15.14 39.85 -3.08
N LYS A 211 -15.50 40.53 -1.99
CA LYS A 211 -14.73 40.48 -0.73
C LYS A 211 -14.73 39.06 -0.16
N VAL A 212 -15.91 38.42 -0.08
CA VAL A 212 -16.04 37.03 0.40
C VAL A 212 -15.19 36.07 -0.43
N LEU A 213 -15.24 36.16 -1.77
CA LEU A 213 -14.41 35.32 -2.65
C LEU A 213 -12.91 35.53 -2.45
N SER A 214 -12.46 36.78 -2.31
CA SER A 214 -11.06 37.10 -2.04
C SER A 214 -10.58 36.53 -0.71
N ARG A 215 -11.38 36.73 0.36
CA ARG A 215 -11.11 36.21 1.70
C ARG A 215 -11.10 34.69 1.73
N LEU A 216 -12.04 34.06 1.03
CA LEU A 216 -12.10 32.61 0.90
C LEU A 216 -10.86 32.05 0.20
N GLY A 217 -10.39 32.71 -0.87
CA GLY A 217 -9.14 32.35 -1.55
C GLY A 217 -7.91 32.46 -0.64
N GLN A 218 -7.83 33.51 0.18
CA GLN A 218 -6.77 33.67 1.19
C GLN A 218 -6.83 32.56 2.24
N LEU A 219 -8.02 32.26 2.78
CA LEU A 219 -8.23 31.23 3.79
C LEU A 219 -7.85 29.83 3.28
N LEU A 220 -8.22 29.50 2.04
CA LEU A 220 -7.84 28.23 1.40
C LEU A 220 -6.32 28.13 1.20
N ARG A 221 -5.68 29.20 0.74
CA ARG A 221 -4.22 29.24 0.57
C ARG A 221 -3.51 29.05 1.90
N ILE A 222 -3.91 29.76 2.93
CA ILE A 222 -3.33 29.65 4.28
C ILE A 222 -3.52 28.22 4.83
N THR A 223 -4.70 27.62 4.68
CA THR A 223 -4.96 26.24 5.13
C THR A 223 -4.02 25.23 4.45
N LEU A 224 -3.80 25.38 3.13
CA LEU A 224 -2.91 24.49 2.38
C LEU A 224 -1.43 24.71 2.73
N ASP A 225 -1.00 25.96 2.91
CA ASP A 225 0.39 26.31 3.24
C ASP A 225 0.74 25.97 4.70
N GLN A 226 -0.15 26.23 5.67
CA GLN A 226 0.07 25.99 7.10
C GLN A 226 -0.09 24.53 7.52
N SER A 227 -0.83 23.71 6.76
CA SER A 227 -0.98 22.27 7.05
C SER A 227 0.35 21.49 7.07
N ARG A 228 1.45 22.13 6.66
CA ARG A 228 2.82 21.57 6.61
C ARG A 228 3.74 22.04 7.74
N ALA A 229 3.36 23.05 8.53
CA ALA A 229 4.21 23.62 9.58
C ALA A 229 3.66 23.28 10.98
N ASP A 230 4.50 22.72 11.86
CA ASP A 230 4.10 22.34 13.21
C ASP A 230 3.76 23.56 14.09
N ASN A 231 4.56 24.64 13.95
CA ASN A 231 4.38 25.94 14.59
C ASN A 231 4.41 27.09 13.56
N VAL A 232 3.63 28.14 13.83
CA VAL A 232 3.52 29.37 13.03
C VAL A 232 3.58 30.58 13.95
N ALA A 233 3.85 31.77 13.40
CA ALA A 233 3.71 33.01 14.16
C ALA A 233 2.23 33.28 14.48
N LEU A 234 1.95 33.78 15.68
CA LEU A 234 0.59 34.15 16.12
C LEU A 234 -0.08 35.11 15.15
N GLU A 235 0.67 36.02 14.53
CA GLU A 235 0.18 36.89 13.46
C GLU A 235 -0.54 36.11 12.35
N GLN A 236 0.02 34.97 11.91
CA GLN A 236 -0.58 34.15 10.86
C GLN A 236 -1.88 33.48 11.31
N GLU A 237 -1.95 33.05 12.58
CA GLU A 237 -3.20 32.52 13.16
C GLU A 237 -4.27 33.61 13.27
N ILE A 238 -3.89 34.82 13.70
CA ILE A 238 -4.82 35.94 13.81
C ILE A 238 -5.32 36.38 12.43
N ASP A 239 -4.46 36.40 11.42
CA ASP A 239 -4.87 36.71 10.05
C ASP A 239 -5.81 35.63 9.47
N TYR A 240 -5.57 34.35 9.79
CA TYR A 240 -6.49 33.27 9.45
C TYR A 240 -7.87 33.50 10.09
N VAL A 241 -7.89 33.71 11.40
CA VAL A 241 -9.13 33.97 12.17
C VAL A 241 -9.84 35.21 11.66
N ARG A 242 -9.11 36.27 11.31
CA ARG A 242 -9.68 37.50 10.76
C ARG A 242 -10.36 37.27 9.43
N ASN A 243 -9.72 36.56 8.50
CA ASN A 243 -10.33 36.22 7.23
C ASN A 243 -11.59 35.35 7.40
N TYR A 244 -11.56 34.40 8.33
CA TYR A 244 -12.71 33.55 8.65
C TYR A 244 -13.89 34.36 9.21
N LEU A 245 -13.62 35.17 10.24
CA LEU A 245 -14.65 35.97 10.90
C LEU A 245 -15.18 37.10 10.00
N ASP A 246 -14.36 37.68 9.12
CA ASP A 246 -14.82 38.65 8.11
C ASP A 246 -15.86 38.01 7.17
N ILE A 247 -15.65 36.76 6.75
CA ILE A 247 -16.60 36.01 5.90
C ILE A 247 -17.92 35.78 6.66
N GLU A 248 -17.84 35.28 7.90
CA GLU A 248 -19.03 35.04 8.72
C GLU A 248 -19.75 36.36 9.08
N SER A 249 -19.03 37.48 9.30
CA SER A 249 -19.62 38.79 9.55
C SER A 249 -20.46 39.28 8.37
N ILE A 250 -20.04 39.03 7.12
CA ILE A 250 -20.87 39.36 5.95
C ILE A 250 -22.15 38.51 5.92
N ARG A 251 -22.05 37.23 6.29
CA ARG A 251 -23.19 36.32 6.35
C ARG A 251 -24.19 36.69 7.45
N PHE A 252 -23.70 37.09 8.62
CA PHE A 252 -24.53 37.48 9.77
C PHE A 252 -24.87 38.97 9.80
N ARG A 253 -24.34 39.77 8.87
CA ARG A 253 -24.54 41.22 8.78
C ARG A 253 -24.25 41.89 10.13
N ASP A 254 -25.14 42.77 10.59
CA ASP A 254 -24.99 43.56 11.83
C ASP A 254 -25.13 42.73 13.11
N ARG A 255 -25.36 41.41 13.00
CA ARG A 255 -25.54 40.52 14.15
C ARG A 255 -24.23 39.96 14.69
N LEU A 256 -23.11 40.06 13.98
CA LEU A 256 -21.82 39.56 14.47
C LEU A 256 -20.84 40.72 14.74
N LEU A 257 -20.51 40.94 16.02
CA LEU A 257 -19.47 41.86 16.45
C LEU A 257 -18.21 41.08 16.82
N VAL A 258 -17.07 41.48 16.26
CA VAL A 258 -15.79 40.82 16.54
C VAL A 258 -14.81 41.84 17.13
N ARG A 259 -14.17 41.47 18.23
CA ARG A 259 -13.13 42.26 18.89
C ARG A 259 -11.83 41.48 18.94
N TYR A 260 -10.73 42.15 18.62
CA TYR A 260 -9.38 41.61 18.73
C TYR A 260 -8.61 42.39 19.79
N ASP A 261 -8.03 41.68 20.75
CA ASP A 261 -7.22 42.22 21.83
C ASP A 261 -5.90 41.45 21.89
N VAL A 262 -5.05 41.69 20.90
CA VAL A 262 -3.78 40.99 20.71
C VAL A 262 -2.64 42.01 20.73
N PRO A 263 -1.86 42.06 21.82
CA PRO A 263 -0.71 42.95 21.93
C PRO A 263 0.31 42.73 20.79
N PRO A 264 0.84 43.80 20.16
CA PRO A 264 1.79 43.68 19.05
C PRO A 264 3.06 42.89 19.38
N ASP A 265 3.52 42.93 20.63
CA ASP A 265 4.70 42.20 21.10
C ASP A 265 4.51 40.68 21.13
N LEU A 266 3.26 40.20 21.13
CA LEU A 266 2.91 38.77 21.11
C LEU A 266 2.67 38.23 19.70
N MET A 267 2.56 39.09 18.67
CA MET A 267 2.29 38.65 17.29
C MET A 267 3.35 37.71 16.71
N LYS A 268 4.60 37.81 17.18
CA LYS A 268 5.71 36.94 16.77
C LYS A 268 5.82 35.63 17.57
N ALA A 269 4.96 35.43 18.57
CA ALA A 269 4.97 34.21 19.36
C ALA A 269 4.70 32.98 18.48
N GLN A 270 5.43 31.91 18.70
CA GLN A 270 5.23 30.63 18.02
C GLN A 270 4.08 29.87 18.68
N VAL A 271 3.12 29.49 17.86
CA VAL A 271 1.92 28.77 18.27
C VAL A 271 1.68 27.61 17.31
N PRO A 272 1.05 26.50 17.74
CA PRO A 272 0.68 25.44 16.82
C PRO A 272 -0.27 25.97 15.73
N GLY A 273 0.01 25.68 14.46
CA GLY A 273 -0.84 26.16 13.36
C GLY A 273 -2.28 25.66 13.47
N LEU A 274 -3.26 26.50 13.14
CA LEU A 274 -4.70 26.29 13.26
C LEU A 274 -5.19 25.96 14.69
N VAL A 275 -4.55 26.50 15.73
CA VAL A 275 -4.96 26.31 17.13
C VAL A 275 -6.15 27.19 17.50
N LEU A 276 -6.27 28.40 16.94
CA LEU A 276 -7.39 29.30 17.23
C LEU A 276 -8.66 28.95 16.45
N GLN A 277 -8.50 28.32 15.28
CA GLN A 277 -9.61 28.00 14.38
C GLN A 277 -10.76 27.25 15.10
N PRO A 278 -10.52 26.11 15.79
CA PRO A 278 -11.60 25.35 16.41
C PRO A 278 -12.31 26.10 17.54
N LEU A 279 -11.63 27.05 18.18
CA LEU A 279 -12.19 27.88 19.25
C LEU A 279 -13.16 28.92 18.69
N VAL A 280 -12.76 29.57 17.60
CA VAL A 280 -13.56 30.60 16.92
C VAL A 280 -14.79 29.99 16.23
N GLU A 281 -14.64 28.83 15.60
CA GLU A 281 -15.77 28.10 15.01
C GLU A 281 -16.79 27.68 16.06
N ASN A 282 -16.31 27.24 17.22
CA ASN A 282 -17.17 26.90 18.34
C ASN A 282 -17.94 28.13 18.82
N ALA A 283 -17.27 29.27 18.94
CA ALA A 283 -17.88 30.54 19.32
C ALA A 283 -18.96 31.00 18.31
N ILE A 284 -18.71 30.90 17.01
CA ILE A 284 -19.72 31.22 15.97
C ILE A 284 -20.92 30.29 16.09
N LYS A 285 -20.67 28.98 16.11
CA LYS A 285 -21.73 27.96 16.13
C LYS A 285 -22.67 28.13 17.32
N HIS A 286 -22.12 28.38 18.51
CA HIS A 286 -22.91 28.50 19.73
C HIS A 286 -23.45 29.91 19.97
N GLY A 287 -22.73 30.93 19.49
CA GLY A 287 -23.19 32.32 19.53
C GLY A 287 -24.46 32.51 18.70
N THR A 288 -24.55 31.90 17.51
CA THR A 288 -25.72 32.01 16.63
C THR A 288 -26.96 31.29 17.15
N ASP A 289 -26.75 30.28 18.00
CA ASP A 289 -27.84 29.55 18.66
C ASP A 289 -28.39 30.33 19.87
N SER A 290 -27.83 31.49 20.24
CA SER A 290 -28.23 32.26 21.41
C SER A 290 -29.51 33.08 21.21
N ALA A 291 -30.20 33.38 22.32
CA ALA A 291 -31.38 34.25 22.32
C ALA A 291 -31.04 35.74 22.18
N HIS A 292 -29.74 36.07 22.11
CA HIS A 292 -29.27 37.44 21.97
C HIS A 292 -29.46 37.93 20.52
N GLU A 293 -29.82 39.21 20.39
CA GLU A 293 -30.01 39.85 19.10
C GLU A 293 -28.68 39.94 18.30
N ARG A 294 -27.57 40.06 19.02
CA ARG A 294 -26.18 40.12 18.51
C ARG A 294 -25.26 39.10 19.16
N VAL A 295 -24.43 38.47 18.33
CA VAL A 295 -23.32 37.60 18.69
C VAL A 295 -22.06 38.46 18.81
N GLU A 296 -21.39 38.40 19.96
CA GLU A 296 -20.12 39.07 20.19
C GLU A 296 -19.03 38.04 20.41
N ILE A 297 -17.94 38.12 19.65
CA ILE A 297 -16.77 37.25 19.77
C ILE A 297 -15.55 38.11 20.06
N THR A 298 -14.83 37.79 21.13
CA THR A 298 -13.56 38.42 21.49
C THR A 298 -12.42 37.42 21.36
N VAL A 299 -11.41 37.77 20.56
CA VAL A 299 -10.15 37.01 20.41
C VAL A 299 -9.05 37.81 21.10
N ARG A 300 -8.48 37.24 22.16
CA ARG A 300 -7.47 37.89 23.00
C ARG A 300 -6.21 37.04 23.10
N ALA A 301 -5.04 37.70 23.15
CA ALA A 301 -3.78 37.08 23.54
C ALA A 301 -3.20 37.85 24.73
N GLN A 302 -2.67 37.15 25.73
CA GLN A 302 -2.04 37.78 26.88
C GLN A 302 -0.84 36.98 27.38
N ARG A 303 0.12 37.68 27.98
CA ARG A 303 1.24 37.08 28.70
C ARG A 303 0.88 36.96 30.18
N VAL A 304 0.89 35.74 30.72
CA VAL A 304 0.61 35.46 32.13
C VAL A 304 1.74 34.57 32.66
N ASP A 305 2.47 35.03 33.68
CA ASP A 305 3.55 34.27 34.32
C ASP A 305 4.59 33.68 33.32
N GLY A 306 4.95 34.46 32.30
CA GLY A 306 5.90 34.04 31.25
C GLY A 306 5.33 33.05 30.23
N ARG A 307 4.01 32.81 30.25
CA ARG A 307 3.29 31.92 29.33
C ARG A 307 2.37 32.71 28.43
N LEU A 308 2.02 32.15 27.29
CA LEU A 308 1.05 32.72 26.37
C LEU A 308 -0.32 32.11 26.64
N ALA A 309 -1.33 32.96 26.87
CA ALA A 309 -2.72 32.57 26.95
C ALA A 309 -3.48 33.14 25.75
N LEU A 310 -4.04 32.25 24.94
CA LEU A 310 -4.91 32.58 23.81
C LEU A 310 -6.36 32.33 24.22
N ILE A 311 -7.21 33.35 24.12
CA ILE A 311 -8.54 33.35 24.70
C ILE A 311 -9.54 33.70 23.61
N VAL A 312 -10.57 32.86 23.47
CA VAL A 312 -11.74 33.15 22.62
C VAL A 312 -12.97 33.14 23.50
N THR A 313 -13.72 34.23 23.51
CA THR A 313 -14.93 34.41 24.31
C THR A 313 -16.11 34.76 23.42
N ASP A 314 -17.27 34.14 23.65
CA ASP A 314 -18.55 34.53 23.07
C ASP A 314 -19.60 34.88 24.13
N ASN A 315 -20.62 35.63 23.74
CA ASN A 315 -21.79 35.99 24.56
C ASN A 315 -22.98 35.02 24.41
N GLY A 316 -22.72 33.75 24.07
CA GLY A 316 -23.75 32.74 23.86
C GLY A 316 -24.51 32.35 25.13
N LYS A 317 -25.33 31.28 25.03
CA LYS A 317 -26.19 30.81 26.14
C LYS A 317 -25.40 30.27 27.35
N GLY A 318 -24.10 30.04 27.18
CA GLY A 318 -23.26 29.32 28.13
C GLY A 318 -23.66 27.84 28.25
N CYS A 319 -23.07 27.12 29.23
CA CYS A 319 -23.37 25.72 29.47
C CYS A 319 -23.54 25.42 30.97
N ARG A 320 -24.62 24.73 31.34
CA ARG A 320 -24.88 24.28 32.72
C ARG A 320 -23.81 23.33 33.28
N ASP A 321 -23.17 22.57 32.42
CA ASP A 321 -22.20 21.55 32.80
C ASP A 321 -20.97 21.63 31.90
N VAL A 322 -19.97 22.39 32.37
CA VAL A 322 -18.69 22.57 31.69
C VAL A 322 -17.96 21.23 31.53
N HIS A 323 -18.09 20.30 32.49
CA HIS A 323 -17.45 18.98 32.41
C HIS A 323 -18.06 18.14 31.28
N LYS A 324 -19.39 18.17 31.13
CA LYS A 324 -20.09 17.52 30.01
C LYS A 324 -19.84 18.22 28.69
N ALA A 325 -19.70 19.55 28.66
CA ALA A 325 -19.25 20.30 27.49
C ALA A 325 -17.78 20.01 27.13
N MET A 326 -16.93 19.64 28.11
CA MET A 326 -15.55 19.23 27.89
C MET A 326 -15.42 17.78 27.41
N SER A 327 -16.34 16.89 27.80
CA SER A 327 -16.34 15.47 27.42
C SER A 327 -17.11 15.21 26.12
N ASN A 328 -18.23 15.91 25.92
CA ASN A 328 -19.06 15.88 24.70
C ASN A 328 -18.78 17.07 23.76
N GLY A 329 -17.79 17.91 24.09
CA GLY A 329 -17.40 19.05 23.29
C GLY A 329 -17.15 18.65 21.84
N GLY A 330 -17.46 19.56 20.92
CA GLY A 330 -17.28 19.34 19.50
C GLY A 330 -15.88 18.77 19.21
N ILE A 331 -15.80 17.90 18.19
CA ILE A 331 -14.57 17.18 17.79
C ILE A 331 -13.35 18.13 17.73
N GLY A 332 -13.57 19.40 17.34
CA GLY A 332 -12.55 20.46 17.32
C GLY A 332 -11.86 20.75 18.66
N LEU A 333 -12.60 21.06 19.74
CA LEU A 333 -12.00 21.41 21.04
C LEU A 333 -11.28 20.22 21.68
N ARG A 334 -11.77 18.99 21.47
CA ARG A 334 -11.10 17.78 21.93
C ARG A 334 -9.77 17.57 21.20
N ASN A 335 -9.73 17.82 19.89
CA ASN A 335 -8.51 17.74 19.10
C ASN A 335 -7.49 18.79 19.54
N VAL A 336 -7.91 20.02 19.85
CA VAL A 336 -7.01 21.06 20.39
C VAL A 336 -6.41 20.61 21.72
N ARG A 337 -7.23 20.12 22.66
CA ARG A 337 -6.74 19.63 23.96
C ARG A 337 -5.70 18.52 23.81
N GLU A 338 -6.01 17.51 22.99
CA GLU A 338 -5.09 16.40 22.78
C GLU A 338 -3.80 16.86 22.09
N ARG A 339 -3.90 17.77 21.11
CA ARG A 339 -2.73 18.35 20.45
C ARG A 339 -1.86 19.14 21.42
N MET A 340 -2.43 19.92 22.33
CA MET A 340 -1.65 20.64 23.35
C MET A 340 -0.90 19.66 24.26
N ARG A 341 -1.57 18.59 24.68
CA ARG A 341 -0.95 17.53 25.51
C ARG A 341 0.19 16.82 24.79
N LEU A 342 0.04 16.53 23.50
CA LEU A 342 1.07 15.86 22.70
C LEU A 342 2.29 16.75 22.43
N LEU A 343 2.08 18.05 22.18
CA LEU A 343 3.17 18.98 21.85
C LEU A 343 3.91 19.52 23.08
N TYR A 344 3.18 19.80 24.17
CA TYR A 344 3.72 20.53 25.31
C TYR A 344 3.60 19.77 26.65
N GLY A 345 3.05 18.56 26.67
CA GLY A 345 2.83 17.80 27.90
C GLY A 345 2.00 18.59 28.91
N ASP A 346 2.44 18.62 30.17
CA ASP A 346 1.79 19.39 31.23
C ASP A 346 1.95 20.92 31.07
N ALA A 347 2.88 21.35 30.21
CA ALA A 347 3.11 22.75 29.90
C ALA A 347 2.15 23.29 28.83
N GLY A 348 1.21 22.50 28.29
CA GLY A 348 0.16 22.99 27.40
C GLY A 348 -1.22 22.50 27.80
N ASN A 349 -2.21 23.38 27.90
CA ASN A 349 -3.58 22.97 28.23
C ASN A 349 -4.63 23.83 27.55
N LEU A 350 -5.85 23.27 27.46
CA LEU A 350 -7.06 23.97 27.07
C LEU A 350 -8.02 23.96 28.25
N THR A 351 -8.33 25.14 28.79
CA THR A 351 -9.35 25.35 29.82
C THR A 351 -10.59 25.97 29.19
N ILE A 352 -11.75 25.67 29.77
CA ILE A 352 -13.04 26.18 29.32
C ILE A 352 -13.77 26.72 30.56
N ALA A 353 -14.33 27.92 30.43
CA ALA A 353 -15.22 28.53 31.41
C ALA A 353 -16.50 28.96 30.70
N SER A 354 -17.66 28.50 31.17
CA SER A 354 -18.93 28.86 30.53
C SER A 354 -20.06 28.93 31.55
N PRO A 355 -20.12 30.00 32.37
CA PRO A 355 -21.24 30.20 33.26
C PRO A 355 -22.54 30.31 32.46
N GLU A 356 -23.62 29.69 32.95
CA GLU A 356 -24.92 29.73 32.29
C GLU A 356 -25.39 31.19 32.11
N GLY A 357 -25.78 31.54 30.88
CA GLY A 357 -26.28 32.88 30.52
C GLY A 357 -25.22 33.96 30.33
N ILE A 358 -23.94 33.69 30.60
CA ILE A 358 -22.85 34.70 30.48
C ILE A 358 -22.02 34.50 29.21
N GLY A 359 -22.00 33.30 28.65
CA GLY A 359 -21.26 32.99 27.43
C GLY A 359 -20.34 31.80 27.56
N PHE A 360 -19.42 31.64 26.60
CA PHE A 360 -18.45 30.56 26.59
C PHE A 360 -17.05 31.12 26.32
N THR A 361 -16.09 30.73 27.16
CA THR A 361 -14.69 31.14 27.09
C THR A 361 -13.81 29.90 26.97
N ALA A 362 -13.02 29.83 25.90
CA ALA A 362 -11.97 28.84 25.72
C ALA A 362 -10.60 29.51 25.84
N THR A 363 -9.71 28.92 26.63
CA THR A 363 -8.36 29.44 26.85
C THR A 363 -7.32 28.35 26.60
N VAL A 364 -6.44 28.58 25.63
CA VAL A 364 -5.26 27.76 25.38
C VAL A 364 -4.07 28.40 26.08
N ASN A 365 -3.45 27.66 26.99
CA ASN A 365 -2.24 28.09 27.68
C ASN A 365 -1.06 27.28 27.16
N LEU A 366 0.01 27.95 26.74
CA LEU A 366 1.24 27.33 26.25
C LEU A 366 2.48 28.14 26.66
N PRO A 367 3.70 27.57 26.58
CA PRO A 367 4.93 28.33 26.79
C PRO A 367 5.02 29.48 25.78
N LEU A 368 5.52 30.64 26.23
CA LEU A 368 5.76 31.76 25.32
C LEU A 368 7.11 31.57 24.63
N GLU A 369 7.09 31.26 23.34
CA GLU A 369 8.27 31.18 22.50
C GLU A 369 8.24 32.32 21.48
N LEU A 370 9.16 33.27 21.59
CA LEU A 370 9.31 34.34 20.59
C LEU A 370 10.38 33.91 19.59
N ASN A 371 10.05 33.91 18.30
CA ASN A 371 11.05 33.64 17.28
C ASN A 371 12.00 34.85 17.20
N THR A 372 13.21 34.72 17.74
CA THR A 372 14.30 35.68 17.56
C THR A 372 14.86 35.52 16.16
N ASN A 373 14.18 36.12 15.18
CA ASN A 373 14.74 36.44 13.88
C ASN A 373 14.84 37.95 13.73
#